data_AF-E6M138-F1
#
_entry.id   AF-E6M138-F1
#
_cell.length_a   1.000
_cell.length_b   1.000
_cell.length_c   1.000
_cell.angle_alpha   90.00
_cell.angle_beta   90.00
_cell.angle_gamma   90.00
#
_symmetry.space_group_name_H-M   'P 1'
#
loop_
_entity.id
_entity.type
_entity.pdbx_description
1 polymer ?
#
loop_
_entity_poly.entity_id
_entity_poly.type
_entity_poly.pdbx_seq_one_letter_code
_entity_poly.pdbx_strand_id
1 'polypeptide(L)'
;MNKLDPVARMRANVVVREDGRCFRCGKQVAFYTDETYHDLPQVTPVADFTFHHRKPLHEGNDLDVDIFPNLMLLCGKGDRGCVGWVKSHRDEAHKDGLLLDGVLGSPLITPAFREYDRSWIDLCYGTHVANFPETDISEMDEE
;
A
#
# COMPACT_ATOMS: atom_id res chain seq x y z
N MET A 1 -9.53 16.00 11.89
CA MET A 1 -9.30 16.12 10.42
C MET A 1 -10.45 16.91 9.82
N ASN A 2 -10.19 17.83 8.88
CA ASN A 2 -11.24 18.58 8.20
C ASN A 2 -11.96 17.67 7.19
N LYS A 3 -13.30 17.62 7.19
CA LYS A 3 -14.11 16.66 6.40
C LYS A 3 -14.00 16.86 4.87
N LEU A 4 -13.47 18.01 4.44
CA LEU A 4 -13.29 18.40 3.04
C LEU A 4 -11.86 18.22 2.53
N ASP A 5 -10.92 17.76 3.35
CA ASP A 5 -9.54 17.51 2.91
C ASP A 5 -9.47 16.21 2.09
N PRO A 6 -9.19 16.27 0.77
CA PRO A 6 -9.12 15.09 -0.08
C PRO A 6 -8.05 14.08 0.37
N VAL A 7 -6.94 14.55 0.95
CA VAL A 7 -5.86 13.70 1.45
C VAL A 7 -6.31 12.96 2.71
N ALA A 8 -7.02 13.63 3.61
CA ALA A 8 -7.60 12.99 4.79
C ALA A 8 -8.61 11.92 4.40
N ARG A 9 -9.46 12.20 3.39
CA ARG A 9 -10.40 11.22 2.84
C ARG A 9 -9.68 10.01 2.24
N MET A 10 -8.66 10.25 1.43
CA MET A 10 -7.88 9.18 0.81
C MET A 10 -7.25 8.26 1.85
N ARG A 11 -6.59 8.83 2.86
CA ARG A 11 -5.98 8.08 3.96
C ARG A 11 -7.01 7.27 4.76
N ALA A 12 -8.17 7.86 5.03
CA ALA A 12 -9.24 7.15 5.72
C ALA A 12 -9.76 5.96 4.89
N ASN A 13 -9.90 6.12 3.56
CA ASN A 13 -10.27 5.01 2.67
C ASN A 13 -9.21 3.91 2.64
N VAL A 14 -7.91 4.25 2.72
CA VAL A 14 -6.84 3.24 2.79
C VAL A 14 -6.96 2.44 4.09
N VAL A 15 -7.32 3.08 5.20
CA VAL A 15 -7.60 2.36 6.46
C VAL A 15 -8.76 1.39 6.28
N VAL A 16 -9.87 1.81 5.67
CA VAL A 16 -11.02 0.94 5.42
C VAL A 16 -10.66 -0.22 4.49
N ARG A 17 -9.93 0.03 3.39
CA ARG A 17 -9.49 -1.01 2.44
C ARG A 17 -8.74 -2.14 3.13
N GLU A 18 -7.88 -1.79 4.09
CA GLU A 18 -7.05 -2.74 4.81
C GLU A 18 -7.68 -3.26 6.10
N ASP A 19 -8.97 -3.00 6.34
CA ASP A 19 -9.66 -3.37 7.60
C ASP A 19 -8.92 -2.82 8.85
N GLY A 20 -8.25 -1.68 8.71
CA GLY A 20 -7.40 -1.09 9.74
C GLY A 20 -6.15 -1.92 10.11
N ARG A 21 -5.76 -2.87 9.26
CA ARG A 21 -4.60 -3.75 9.45
C ARG A 21 -3.40 -3.31 8.63
N CYS A 22 -2.22 -3.69 9.09
CA CYS A 22 -1.02 -3.58 8.30
C CYS A 22 -1.13 -4.47 7.06
N PHE A 23 -0.99 -3.87 5.87
CA PHE A 23 -1.03 -4.58 4.60
C PHE A 23 -0.03 -5.74 4.56
N ARG A 24 1.21 -5.56 5.02
CA ARG A 24 2.21 -6.64 4.99
C ARG A 24 1.92 -7.75 5.99
N CYS A 25 1.88 -7.46 7.31
CA CYS A 25 1.86 -8.49 8.35
C CYS A 25 0.50 -8.74 9.01
N GLY A 26 -0.56 -8.01 8.65
CA GLY A 26 -1.92 -8.21 9.15
C GLY A 26 -2.17 -7.71 10.56
N LYS A 27 -1.17 -7.12 11.23
CA LYS A 27 -1.31 -6.52 12.55
C LYS A 27 -2.38 -5.42 12.54
N GLN A 28 -3.35 -5.47 13.44
CA GLN A 28 -4.32 -4.38 13.66
C GLN A 28 -3.58 -3.10 14.10
N VAL A 29 -3.76 -2.00 13.38
CA VAL A 29 -3.13 -0.71 13.69
C VAL A 29 -4.13 0.42 13.90
N ALA A 30 -5.35 0.27 13.40
CA ALA A 30 -6.45 1.19 13.64
C ALA A 30 -7.79 0.44 13.66
N PHE A 31 -8.78 1.00 14.35
CA PHE A 31 -10.19 0.69 14.11
C PHE A 31 -10.83 1.86 13.38
N TYR A 32 -11.99 1.63 12.78
CA TYR A 32 -12.76 2.69 12.15
C TYR A 32 -14.26 2.51 12.39
N THR A 33 -15.02 3.60 12.38
CA THR A 33 -16.49 3.60 12.47
C THR A 33 -17.10 4.49 11.39
N ASP A 34 -18.42 4.35 11.18
CA ASP A 34 -19.24 5.25 10.37
C ASP A 34 -18.92 5.24 8.85
N GLU A 35 -18.96 4.06 8.23
CA GLU A 35 -18.86 3.88 6.77
C GLU A 35 -20.13 4.39 6.04
N THR A 36 -20.39 5.70 6.05
CA THR A 36 -21.47 6.27 5.21
C THR A 36 -20.90 7.11 4.09
N TYR A 37 -21.59 7.16 2.95
CA TYR A 37 -21.19 7.92 1.76
C TYR A 37 -20.92 9.41 2.04
N HIS A 38 -21.49 9.98 3.11
CA HIS A 38 -21.43 11.39 3.44
C HIS A 38 -20.37 11.74 4.49
N ASP A 39 -19.95 10.78 5.32
CA ASP A 39 -19.00 11.03 6.41
C ASP A 39 -17.66 10.33 6.17
N LEU A 40 -16.58 10.98 6.60
CA LEU A 40 -15.28 10.32 6.66
C LEU A 40 -15.34 9.24 7.74
N PRO A 41 -14.83 8.02 7.47
CA PRO A 41 -14.75 7.01 8.51
C PRO A 41 -13.88 7.56 9.64
N GLN A 42 -14.36 7.42 10.87
CA GLN A 42 -13.63 7.89 12.05
C GLN A 42 -12.55 6.87 12.39
N VAL A 43 -11.30 7.19 12.06
CA VAL A 43 -10.16 6.31 12.31
C VAL A 43 -9.62 6.51 13.72
N THR A 44 -9.61 5.44 14.52
CA THR A 44 -9.02 5.38 15.86
C THR A 44 -7.73 4.53 15.84
N PRO A 45 -6.54 5.14 15.92
CA PRO A 45 -5.28 4.40 15.94
C PRO A 45 -5.14 3.57 17.23
N VAL A 46 -4.65 2.34 17.11
CA VAL A 46 -4.32 1.46 18.26
C VAL A 46 -2.85 1.03 18.28
N ALA A 47 -2.10 1.36 17.22
CA ALA A 47 -0.65 1.22 17.17
C ALA A 47 -0.05 2.28 16.22
N ASP A 48 1.27 2.46 16.27
CA ASP A 48 1.99 3.24 15.26
C ASP A 48 1.79 2.63 13.87
N PHE A 49 1.43 3.46 12.90
CA PHE A 49 1.39 3.10 11.48
C PHE A 49 1.78 4.27 10.59
N THR A 50 2.08 3.96 9.34
CA THR A 50 2.44 4.90 8.29
C THR A 50 1.66 4.59 7.03
N PHE A 51 1.16 5.63 6.35
CA PHE A 51 0.73 5.53 4.96
C PHE A 51 1.97 5.55 4.08
N HIS A 52 2.35 4.38 3.57
CA HIS A 52 3.53 4.21 2.74
C HIS A 52 3.19 4.38 1.27
N HIS A 53 3.90 5.26 0.60
CA HIS A 53 3.88 5.37 -0.86
C HIS A 53 4.73 4.28 -1.49
N ARG A 54 4.13 3.47 -2.36
CA ARG A 54 4.84 2.44 -3.12
C ARG A 54 5.79 3.06 -4.14
N LYS A 55 5.35 4.10 -4.83
CA LYS A 55 6.17 4.91 -5.74
C LYS A 55 6.50 6.25 -5.06
N PRO A 56 7.76 6.47 -4.64
CA PRO A 56 8.17 7.71 -4.00
C PRO A 56 8.22 8.88 -5.00
N LEU A 57 8.04 10.11 -4.49
CA LEU A 57 8.20 11.37 -5.22
C LEU A 57 9.66 11.55 -5.70
N HIS A 58 10.01 11.09 -6.90
CA HIS A 58 11.12 11.62 -7.70
C HIS A 58 10.76 11.41 -9.18
N GLU A 59 10.98 12.45 -10.00
CA GLU A 59 10.73 12.54 -11.46
C GLU A 59 9.32 13.00 -11.92
N GLY A 60 9.01 14.27 -11.64
CA GLY A 60 8.43 15.15 -12.67
C GLY A 60 6.91 15.17 -12.90
N ASN A 61 6.10 14.33 -12.25
CA ASN A 61 4.64 14.42 -12.35
C ASN A 61 3.96 14.30 -10.97
N ASP A 62 3.58 15.45 -10.40
CA ASP A 62 2.97 15.60 -9.07
C ASP A 62 1.54 15.04 -8.94
N LEU A 63 0.92 14.60 -10.04
CA LEU A 63 -0.51 14.26 -10.08
C LEU A 63 -0.84 12.84 -9.57
N ASP A 64 0.15 11.95 -9.44
CA ASP A 64 -0.07 10.51 -9.18
C ASP A 64 0.42 10.02 -7.81
N VAL A 65 0.86 10.91 -6.93
CA VAL A 65 1.54 10.50 -5.69
C VAL A 65 0.55 10.02 -4.62
N ASP A 66 -0.50 10.80 -4.35
CA ASP A 66 -1.51 10.48 -3.33
C ASP A 66 -2.73 9.76 -3.93
N ILE A 67 -2.53 8.92 -4.94
CA ILE A 67 -3.59 8.06 -5.46
C ILE A 67 -3.79 6.85 -4.57
N PHE A 68 -5.04 6.40 -4.48
CA PHE A 68 -5.48 5.30 -3.64
C PHE A 68 -4.61 4.03 -3.71
N PRO A 69 -4.23 3.51 -4.90
CA PRO A 69 -3.43 2.29 -4.99
C PRO A 69 -1.91 2.51 -4.80
N ASN A 70 -1.45 3.76 -4.72
CA ASN A 70 -0.07 4.07 -4.37
C ASN A 70 0.16 4.09 -2.86
N LEU A 71 -0.90 4.21 -2.07
CA LEU A 71 -0.83 4.24 -0.62
C LEU A 71 -1.11 2.87 -0.02
N MET A 72 -0.31 2.48 0.98
CA MET A 72 -0.52 1.28 1.80
C MET A 72 -0.45 1.59 3.28
N LEU A 73 -1.24 0.87 4.08
CA LEU A 73 -1.20 0.97 5.53
C LEU A 73 -0.13 0.01 6.09
N LEU A 74 0.98 0.53 6.60
CA LEU A 74 2.05 -0.30 7.20
C LEU A 74 2.22 0.00 8.69
N CYS A 75 2.37 -1.04 9.51
CA CYS A 75 2.67 -0.85 10.92
C CYS A 75 4.09 -0.30 11.13
N GLY A 76 4.24 0.42 12.25
CA GLY A 76 5.48 1.05 12.64
C GLY A 76 5.64 2.47 12.09
N LYS A 77 6.77 3.07 12.46
CA LYS A 77 7.12 4.46 12.16
C LYS A 77 8.64 4.56 12.05
N GLY A 78 9.12 5.37 11.11
CA GLY A 78 10.55 5.52 10.88
C GLY A 78 11.14 4.25 10.28
N ASP A 79 12.05 3.63 11.01
CA ASP A 79 12.77 2.39 10.71
C ASP A 79 12.24 1.16 11.49
N ARG A 80 11.15 1.32 12.24
CA ARG A 80 10.52 0.24 13.01
C ARG A 80 9.30 -0.33 12.28
N GLY A 81 9.00 -1.61 12.52
CA GLY A 81 7.82 -2.29 11.97
C GLY A 81 7.95 -2.60 10.48
N CYS A 82 6.82 -2.89 9.81
CA CYS A 82 6.81 -3.22 8.38
C CYS A 82 7.26 -2.06 7.49
N VAL A 83 7.01 -0.81 7.89
CA VAL A 83 7.57 0.34 7.17
C VAL A 83 9.10 0.38 7.25
N GLY A 84 9.68 -0.04 8.37
CA GLY A 84 11.12 -0.21 8.52
C GLY A 84 11.66 -1.33 7.64
N TRP A 85 10.99 -2.48 7.64
CA TRP A 85 11.34 -3.62 6.79
C TRP A 85 11.41 -3.25 5.31
N VAL A 86 10.41 -2.54 4.78
CA VAL A 86 10.39 -2.09 3.37
C VAL A 86 11.59 -1.21 3.04
N LYS A 87 12.05 -0.38 4.00
CA LYS A 87 13.22 0.47 3.79
C LYS A 87 14.53 -0.30 3.79
N SER A 88 14.63 -1.40 4.54
CA SER A 88 15.84 -2.22 4.67
C SER A 88 15.91 -3.41 3.71
N HIS A 89 14.79 -3.81 3.10
CA HIS A 89 14.66 -4.96 2.19
C HIS A 89 14.04 -4.50 0.87
N ARG A 90 14.74 -3.59 0.17
CA ARG A 90 14.19 -2.91 -1.01
C ARG A 90 13.93 -3.86 -2.17
N ASP A 91 14.79 -4.84 -2.39
CA ASP A 91 14.69 -5.76 -3.50
C ASP A 91 13.47 -6.68 -3.32
N GLU A 92 13.26 -7.21 -2.11
CA GLU A 92 12.07 -7.96 -1.75
C GLU A 92 10.82 -7.08 -1.78
N ALA A 93 10.91 -5.84 -1.29
CA ALA A 93 9.79 -4.91 -1.36
C ALA A 93 9.38 -4.59 -2.81
N HIS A 94 10.34 -4.54 -3.75
CA HIS A 94 10.04 -4.39 -5.17
C HIS A 94 9.37 -5.64 -5.74
N LYS A 95 9.88 -6.84 -5.42
CA LYS A 95 9.27 -8.10 -5.84
C LYS A 95 7.84 -8.24 -5.32
N ASP A 96 7.61 -7.89 -4.06
CA ASP A 96 6.29 -7.95 -3.41
C ASP A 96 5.37 -6.79 -3.84
N GLY A 97 5.81 -5.91 -4.74
CA GLY A 97 5.06 -4.73 -5.16
C GLY A 97 4.80 -3.72 -4.04
N LEU A 98 5.48 -3.84 -2.89
CA LEU A 98 5.40 -2.89 -1.78
C LEU A 98 6.15 -1.58 -2.09
N LEU A 99 7.11 -1.66 -3.00
CA LEU A 99 7.86 -0.55 -3.55
C LEU A 99 7.86 -0.67 -5.09
N LEU A 100 7.74 0.44 -5.80
CA LEU A 100 7.67 0.48 -7.25
C LEU A 100 8.87 1.21 -7.83
N ASP A 101 9.35 0.71 -8.96
CA ASP A 101 10.35 1.40 -9.75
C ASP A 101 9.80 2.75 -10.23
N GLY A 102 10.59 3.81 -10.09
CA GLY A 102 10.19 5.18 -10.43
C GLY A 102 9.83 5.37 -11.90
N VAL A 103 10.45 4.60 -12.79
CA VAL A 103 10.31 4.73 -14.24
C VAL A 103 9.26 3.76 -14.77
N LEU A 104 9.30 2.50 -14.34
CA LEU A 104 8.50 1.43 -14.94
C LEU A 104 7.28 1.02 -14.10
N GLY A 105 7.29 1.30 -12.81
CA GLY A 105 6.21 0.91 -11.90
C GLY A 105 5.00 1.82 -12.01
N SER A 106 3.82 1.22 -12.19
CA SER A 106 2.53 1.92 -12.12
C SER A 106 1.70 1.38 -10.95
N PRO A 107 1.34 2.22 -9.97
CA PRO A 107 0.50 1.78 -8.85
C PRO A 107 -0.88 1.28 -9.29
N LEU A 108 -1.38 1.72 -10.45
CA LEU A 108 -2.72 1.38 -10.95
C LEU A 108 -2.86 -0.07 -11.41
N ILE A 109 -1.76 -0.70 -11.83
CA ILE A 109 -1.77 -2.03 -12.46
C ILE A 109 -0.85 -3.02 -11.78
N THR A 110 0.06 -2.55 -10.92
CA THR A 110 0.98 -3.43 -10.20
C THR A 110 0.28 -3.87 -8.91
N PRO A 111 -0.03 -5.17 -8.73
CA PRO A 111 -0.54 -5.65 -7.45
C PRO A 111 0.54 -5.62 -6.37
N ALA A 112 0.13 -5.86 -5.14
CA ALA A 112 1.04 -6.00 -4.02
C ALA A 112 0.79 -7.33 -3.30
N PHE A 113 1.86 -7.97 -2.85
CA PHE A 113 1.81 -9.22 -2.12
C PHE A 113 1.57 -8.97 -0.63
N ARG A 114 0.58 -9.68 -0.10
CA ARG A 114 0.14 -9.63 1.28
C ARG A 114 0.60 -10.88 2.01
N GLU A 115 1.57 -10.72 2.91
CA GLU A 115 2.28 -11.85 3.51
C GLU A 115 1.38 -12.69 4.43
N TYR A 116 0.54 -12.04 5.24
CA TYR A 116 -0.22 -12.74 6.30
C TYR A 116 -1.34 -13.65 5.78
N ASP A 117 -1.85 -13.43 4.57
CA ASP A 117 -2.83 -14.30 3.92
C ASP A 117 -2.31 -14.89 2.59
N ARG A 118 -1.03 -14.65 2.29
CA ARG A 118 -0.29 -15.15 1.11
C ARG A 118 -1.01 -14.89 -0.20
N SER A 119 -1.47 -13.66 -0.40
CA SER A 119 -2.25 -13.30 -1.59
C SER A 119 -1.73 -12.06 -2.31
N TRP A 120 -1.94 -12.02 -3.62
CA TRP A 120 -1.72 -10.82 -4.43
C TRP A 120 -3.00 -10.01 -4.45
N ILE A 121 -2.88 -8.71 -4.17
CA ILE A 121 -4.01 -7.78 -4.09
C ILE A 121 -3.85 -6.67 -5.11
N ASP A 122 -4.89 -6.46 -5.90
CA ASP A 122 -5.07 -5.25 -6.69
C ASP A 122 -5.57 -4.13 -5.76
N LEU A 123 -4.72 -3.12 -5.53
CA LEU A 123 -5.01 -2.03 -4.61
C LEU A 123 -5.98 -0.97 -5.17
N CYS A 124 -6.32 -1.03 -6.46
CA CYS A 124 -7.36 -0.18 -7.05
C CYS A 124 -8.75 -0.59 -6.57
N TYR A 125 -9.00 -1.90 -6.53
CA TYR A 125 -10.32 -2.47 -6.24
C TYR A 125 -10.38 -3.23 -4.90
N GLY A 126 -9.23 -3.47 -4.25
CA GLY A 126 -9.15 -4.28 -3.04
C GLY A 126 -9.43 -5.76 -3.29
N THR A 127 -9.28 -6.24 -4.53
CA THR A 127 -9.62 -7.59 -4.95
C THR A 127 -8.40 -8.50 -4.98
N HIS A 128 -8.61 -9.77 -4.66
CA HIS A 128 -7.59 -10.80 -4.87
C HIS A 128 -7.39 -11.03 -6.36
N VAL A 129 -6.13 -11.00 -6.81
CA VAL A 129 -5.75 -11.40 -8.17
C VAL A 129 -5.24 -12.84 -8.14
N ALA A 130 -5.87 -13.72 -8.92
CA ALA A 130 -5.43 -15.08 -9.08
C ALA A 130 -4.15 -15.12 -9.92
N ASN A 131 -3.10 -15.79 -9.40
CA ASN A 131 -1.87 -16.10 -10.12
C ASN A 131 -1.18 -14.88 -10.76
N PHE A 132 -0.73 -13.91 -9.94
CA PHE A 132 0.33 -13.03 -10.44
C PHE A 132 1.59 -13.88 -10.59
N PRO A 133 2.14 -14.05 -11.81
CA PRO A 133 3.27 -14.93 -12.01
C PRO A 133 4.46 -14.36 -11.22
N GLU A 134 5.16 -15.24 -10.49
CA GLU A 134 6.56 -14.99 -10.17
C GLU A 134 7.22 -14.72 -11.52
N THR A 135 7.61 -13.47 -11.81
CA THR A 135 8.39 -13.22 -13.01
C THR A 135 9.71 -13.94 -12.81
N ASP A 136 9.80 -15.13 -13.40
CA ASP A 136 11.03 -15.86 -13.59
C ASP A 136 11.83 -15.10 -14.66
N ILE A 137 12.62 -14.13 -14.22
CA ILE A 137 13.49 -13.31 -15.09
C ILE A 137 14.77 -14.09 -15.47
N SER A 138 14.75 -15.42 -15.40
CA SER A 138 15.93 -16.26 -15.64
C SER A 138 16.04 -16.82 -17.07
N GLU A 139 15.07 -16.54 -17.97
CA GLU A 139 15.07 -17.08 -19.34
C GLU A 139 15.04 -16.00 -20.45
N MET A 140 15.77 -14.89 -20.29
CA MET A 140 15.87 -13.84 -21.32
C MET A 140 17.29 -13.55 -21.81
N ASP A 141 18.22 -14.50 -21.66
CA ASP A 141 19.52 -14.47 -22.35
C ASP A 141 19.78 -15.83 -22.99
N GLU A 142 19.34 -16.01 -24.25
CA GLU A 142 19.97 -16.87 -25.25
C GLU A 142 19.19 -16.75 -26.58
N GLU A 143 19.59 -15.82 -27.44
CA GLU A 143 19.76 -16.00 -28.90
C GLU A 143 20.54 -14.84 -29.55
#